data_AF-A0A327ND21-F1
#
_entry.id   AF-A0A327ND21-F1
#
_cell.length_a   1.000
_cell.length_b   1.000
_cell.length_c   1.000
_cell.angle_alpha   90.00
_cell.angle_beta   90.00
_cell.angle_gamma   90.00
#
_symmetry.space_group_name_H-M   'P 1'
#
loop_
_entity.id
_entity.type
_entity.pdbx_description
1 polymer ?
#
loop_
_entity_poly.entity_id
_entity_poly.type
_entity_poly.pdbx_seq_one_letter_code
_entity_poly.pdbx_strand_id
1 'polypeptide(L)'
;MGKNCFTHNKQFNLMKLLFYCCKIIILTIILVSCSKESVIDTSKYGSARIDGGVARYDPFIEKLAKTLAKSLKKSEVRKFIKKEALKKFDGDYDILFSTIVNQSINSRKVKDVLRDMDNEPFNSDEVISKLPLINIAVPVGIEKWQEESFTPVVVAFPDIQDESKLDRVKAYNSEGKEIWLNTKDLPDEPIVVVSLNERMILDQNGKVVKRKDLLAINRPADGPTTNLLPGEDPGSGSGNSCTYTDGQYLYAKWFASDKIDRWESRLKDYQR
;
A
#
# COMPACT_ATOMS: atom_id res chain seq x y z
N MET A 1 89.28 14.09 -19.61
CA MET A 1 87.99 14.01 -20.32
C MET A 1 87.23 12.80 -19.80
N GLY A 2 86.03 13.00 -19.26
CA GLY A 2 85.16 11.91 -18.78
C GLY A 2 83.91 12.48 -18.13
N LYS A 3 82.85 12.68 -18.92
CA LYS A 3 81.57 13.25 -18.48
C LYS A 3 80.78 12.20 -17.68
N ASN A 4 80.31 12.56 -16.49
CA ASN A 4 79.36 11.76 -15.71
C ASN A 4 77.99 11.76 -16.38
N CYS A 5 77.58 10.59 -16.90
CA CYS A 5 76.25 10.33 -17.42
C CYS A 5 75.59 9.28 -16.51
N PHE A 6 74.89 9.70 -15.45
CA PHE A 6 74.23 8.78 -14.53
C PHE A 6 72.94 9.37 -13.93
N THR A 7 72.02 9.84 -14.78
CA THR A 7 70.70 10.31 -14.32
C THR A 7 69.52 9.87 -15.20
N HIS A 8 69.71 8.97 -16.17
CA HIS A 8 68.63 8.60 -17.09
C HIS A 8 67.82 7.35 -16.70
N ASN A 9 68.34 6.48 -15.83
CA ASN A 9 67.74 5.14 -15.60
C ASN A 9 66.72 5.09 -14.43
N LYS A 10 66.75 6.05 -13.49
CA LYS A 10 65.79 6.08 -12.36
C LYS A 10 64.43 6.68 -12.74
N GLN A 11 64.41 7.71 -13.59
CA GLN A 11 63.16 8.35 -14.00
C GLN A 11 62.30 7.46 -14.91
N PHE A 12 62.93 6.63 -15.74
CA PHE A 12 62.21 5.72 -16.65
C PHE A 12 61.46 4.60 -15.90
N ASN A 13 62.03 4.09 -14.81
CA ASN A 13 61.40 3.06 -13.98
C ASN A 13 60.30 3.62 -13.08
N LEU A 14 60.45 4.86 -12.58
CA LEU A 14 59.41 5.54 -11.81
C LEU A 14 58.17 5.85 -12.65
N MET A 15 58.37 6.27 -13.91
CA MET A 15 57.26 6.54 -14.83
C MET A 15 56.53 5.25 -15.23
N LYS A 16 57.25 4.13 -15.45
CA LYS A 16 56.64 2.81 -15.69
C LYS A 16 55.85 2.29 -14.50
N LEU A 17 56.35 2.51 -13.27
CA LEU A 17 55.66 2.14 -12.03
C LEU A 17 54.37 2.94 -11.85
N LEU A 18 54.41 4.27 -12.11
CA LEU A 18 53.23 5.13 -12.09
C LEU A 18 52.18 4.72 -13.14
N PHE A 19 52.60 4.37 -14.36
CA PHE A 19 51.68 3.86 -15.39
C PHE A 19 51.08 2.50 -15.02
N TYR A 20 51.83 1.61 -14.36
CA TYR A 20 51.31 0.33 -13.86
C TYR A 20 50.30 0.52 -12.72
N CYS A 21 50.56 1.44 -11.78
CA CYS A 21 49.63 1.78 -10.71
C CYS A 21 48.33 2.39 -11.26
N CYS A 22 48.40 3.30 -12.23
CA CYS A 22 47.20 3.88 -12.86
C CYS A 22 46.34 2.82 -13.57
N LYS A 23 46.95 1.82 -14.22
CA LYS A 23 46.19 0.71 -14.85
C LYS A 23 45.47 -0.17 -13.82
N ILE A 24 46.09 -0.43 -12.67
CA ILE A 24 45.47 -1.21 -11.57
C ILE A 24 44.32 -0.41 -10.93
N ILE A 25 44.49 0.90 -10.77
CA ILE A 25 43.44 1.79 -10.23
C ILE A 25 42.25 1.88 -11.19
N ILE A 26 42.48 1.97 -12.51
CA ILE A 26 41.39 2.01 -13.51
C ILE A 26 40.65 0.66 -13.57
N LEU A 27 41.35 -0.47 -13.41
CA LEU A 27 40.73 -1.80 -13.40
C LEU A 27 39.85 -2.05 -12.16
N THR A 28 40.15 -1.39 -11.03
CA THR A 28 39.37 -1.53 -9.78
C THR A 28 38.12 -0.66 -9.75
N ILE A 29 38.09 0.46 -10.49
CA ILE A 29 36.91 1.35 -10.57
C ILE A 29 35.74 0.71 -11.34
N ILE A 30 36.01 -0.20 -12.28
CA ILE A 30 34.97 -0.86 -13.12
C ILE A 30 34.14 -1.88 -12.31
N LEU A 31 34.59 -2.32 -11.14
CA LEU A 31 33.88 -3.30 -10.31
C LEU A 31 32.90 -2.69 -9.29
N VAL A 32 32.71 -1.36 -9.28
CA VAL A 32 31.85 -0.64 -8.31
C VAL A 32 30.68 0.07 -9.01
N SER A 33 30.13 -0.50 -10.08
CA SER A 33 28.80 -0.10 -10.57
C SER A 33 27.87 -1.31 -10.62
N CYS A 34 27.41 -1.69 -9.42
CA CYS A 34 26.32 -2.63 -9.26
C CYS A 34 25.18 -1.86 -8.58
N SER A 35 24.29 -1.27 -9.40
CA SER A 35 22.97 -0.85 -8.93
C SER A 35 22.21 -2.13 -8.57
N LYS A 36 22.02 -2.39 -7.28
CA LYS A 36 21.14 -3.47 -6.82
C LYS A 36 19.71 -3.10 -7.19
N GLU A 37 19.27 -3.54 -8.37
CA GLU A 37 17.86 -3.78 -8.65
C GLU A 37 17.41 -4.88 -7.68
N SER A 38 16.55 -4.55 -6.71
CA SER A 38 16.00 -5.54 -5.80
C SER A 38 14.97 -6.37 -6.55
N VAL A 39 15.40 -7.50 -7.11
CA VAL A 39 14.48 -8.55 -7.56
C VAL A 39 13.77 -9.07 -6.31
N ILE A 40 12.49 -8.75 -6.17
CA ILE A 40 11.66 -9.24 -5.07
C ILE A 40 11.45 -10.73 -5.27
N ASP A 41 12.18 -11.52 -4.48
CA ASP A 41 12.00 -12.97 -4.41
C ASP A 41 10.64 -13.28 -3.76
N THR A 42 9.66 -13.57 -4.61
CA THR A 42 8.28 -13.89 -4.23
C THR A 42 8.14 -15.22 -3.50
N SER A 43 9.20 -16.06 -3.45
CA SER A 43 9.18 -17.33 -2.73
C SER A 43 9.22 -17.20 -1.21
N LYS A 44 9.50 -15.99 -0.69
CA LYS A 44 9.68 -15.72 0.74
C LYS A 44 8.42 -15.25 1.48
N TYR A 45 7.32 -14.99 0.77
CA TYR A 45 6.07 -14.49 1.36
C TYR A 45 5.11 -15.65 1.62
N GLY A 46 4.66 -15.82 2.85
CA GLY A 46 3.64 -16.81 3.21
C GLY A 46 2.39 -16.62 2.34
N SER A 47 1.96 -17.70 1.67
CA SER A 47 0.85 -17.69 0.72
C SER A 47 -0.47 -18.02 1.40
N ALA A 48 -1.50 -17.20 1.15
CA ALA A 48 -2.87 -17.62 1.40
C ALA A 48 -3.27 -18.63 0.32
N ARG A 49 -3.88 -19.74 0.72
CA ARG A 49 -4.50 -20.67 -0.21
C ARG A 49 -5.84 -20.11 -0.66
N ILE A 50 -6.00 -20.00 -1.98
CA ILE A 50 -7.28 -19.78 -2.64
C ILE A 50 -7.67 -21.12 -3.25
N ASP A 51 -8.95 -21.50 -3.22
CA ASP A 51 -9.42 -22.61 -4.04
C ASP A 51 -9.10 -22.32 -5.52
N GLY A 52 -8.08 -23.00 -6.05
CA GLY A 52 -7.58 -22.82 -7.42
C GLY A 52 -6.39 -21.86 -7.62
N GLY A 53 -5.74 -21.35 -6.56
CA GLY A 53 -4.55 -20.47 -6.72
C GLY A 53 -3.88 -19.97 -5.43
N VAL A 54 -2.85 -19.13 -5.57
CA VAL A 54 -2.15 -18.46 -4.46
C VAL A 54 -2.51 -16.98 -4.47
N ALA A 55 -2.97 -16.42 -3.35
CA ALA A 55 -3.23 -14.99 -3.23
C ALA A 55 -1.92 -14.20 -3.33
N ARG A 56 -1.89 -13.17 -4.18
CA ARG A 56 -0.71 -12.31 -4.35
C ARG A 56 -0.82 -11.11 -3.42
N TYR A 57 0.17 -10.98 -2.56
CA TYR A 57 0.29 -9.82 -1.67
C TYR A 57 1.22 -8.79 -2.30
N ASP A 58 0.79 -7.53 -2.29
CA ASP A 58 1.64 -6.42 -2.70
C ASP A 58 2.60 -6.07 -1.55
N PRO A 59 3.92 -5.98 -1.82
CA PRO A 59 4.91 -5.72 -0.78
C PRO A 59 4.73 -4.35 -0.10
N PHE A 60 4.19 -3.34 -0.78
CA PHE A 60 3.92 -2.02 -0.20
C PHE A 60 2.66 -2.06 0.70
N ILE A 61 1.64 -2.84 0.35
CA ILE A 61 0.49 -3.10 1.23
C ILE A 61 0.96 -3.80 2.51
N GLU A 62 1.76 -4.86 2.38
CA GLU A 62 2.31 -5.58 3.55
C GLU A 62 3.19 -4.66 4.41
N LYS A 63 4.06 -3.87 3.78
CA LYS A 63 4.96 -2.93 4.48
C LYS A 63 4.15 -1.88 5.25
N LEU A 64 3.12 -1.28 4.65
CA LEU A 64 2.26 -0.33 5.33
C LEU A 64 1.45 -1.01 6.45
N ALA A 65 0.83 -2.16 6.19
CA ALA A 65 0.04 -2.89 7.19
C ALA A 65 0.86 -3.23 8.44
N LYS A 66 2.06 -3.78 8.26
CA LYS A 66 2.97 -4.12 9.37
C LYS A 66 3.41 -2.87 10.14
N THR A 67 3.79 -1.81 9.43
CA THR A 67 4.23 -0.55 10.04
C THR A 67 3.10 0.11 10.82
N LEU A 68 1.91 0.15 10.24
CA LEU A 68 0.71 0.66 10.88
C LEU A 68 0.40 -0.14 12.14
N ALA A 69 0.41 -1.48 12.09
CA ALA A 69 0.13 -2.33 13.25
C ALA A 69 1.04 -2.00 14.44
N LYS A 70 2.33 -1.83 14.20
CA LYS A 70 3.29 -1.40 15.23
C LYS A 70 2.94 -0.02 15.79
N SER A 71 2.60 0.94 14.92
CA SER A 71 2.22 2.28 15.34
C SER A 71 0.95 2.31 16.18
N LEU A 72 0.03 1.35 15.99
CA LEU A 72 -1.21 1.28 16.76
C LEU A 72 -0.98 0.94 18.23
N LYS A 73 0.24 0.61 18.69
CA LYS A 73 0.56 0.57 20.14
C LYS A 73 0.33 1.92 20.83
N LYS A 74 0.48 3.01 20.08
CA LYS A 74 0.34 4.39 20.53
C LYS A 74 -1.12 4.81 20.45
N SER A 75 -1.74 5.18 21.58
CA SER A 75 -3.18 5.50 21.59
C SER A 75 -3.51 6.76 20.79
N GLU A 76 -2.57 7.70 20.69
CA GLU A 76 -2.69 8.87 19.83
C GLU A 76 -2.80 8.52 18.34
N VAL A 77 -2.14 7.43 17.90
CA VAL A 77 -2.28 6.95 16.51
C VAL A 77 -3.64 6.30 16.32
N ARG A 78 -4.11 5.49 17.29
CA ARG A 78 -5.45 4.89 17.23
C ARG A 78 -6.56 5.94 17.16
N LYS A 79 -6.49 6.97 18.01
CA LYS A 79 -7.41 8.13 18.00
C LYS A 79 -7.36 8.87 16.67
N PHE A 80 -6.17 9.08 16.11
CA PHE A 80 -6.02 9.73 14.81
C PHE A 80 -6.68 8.91 13.70
N ILE A 81 -6.39 7.60 13.61
CA ILE A 81 -6.97 6.72 12.59
C ILE A 81 -8.49 6.69 12.71
N LYS A 82 -9.05 6.49 13.91
CA LYS A 82 -10.51 6.50 14.08
C LYS A 82 -11.12 7.84 13.67
N LYS A 83 -10.52 8.97 14.09
CA LYS A 83 -10.98 10.31 13.70
C LYS A 83 -11.01 10.50 12.18
N GLU A 84 -9.97 10.05 11.48
CA GLU A 84 -9.90 10.18 10.02
C GLU A 84 -10.91 9.26 9.32
N ALA A 85 -11.05 8.00 9.77
CA ALA A 85 -12.03 7.06 9.21
C ALA A 85 -13.49 7.51 9.43
N LEU A 86 -13.80 8.13 10.57
CA LEU A 86 -15.14 8.68 10.86
C LEU A 86 -15.55 9.82 9.90
N LYS A 87 -14.62 10.40 9.13
CA LYS A 87 -14.97 11.41 8.11
C LYS A 87 -15.69 10.82 6.92
N LYS A 88 -15.59 9.51 6.72
CA LYS A 88 -16.18 8.78 5.60
C LYS A 88 -16.00 9.47 4.26
N PHE A 89 -14.75 9.79 3.91
CA PHE A 89 -14.47 10.72 2.82
C PHE A 89 -15.02 10.23 1.47
N ASP A 90 -15.18 8.93 1.28
CA ASP A 90 -15.74 8.26 0.10
C ASP A 90 -17.05 7.50 0.38
N GLY A 91 -17.59 7.59 1.60
CA GLY A 91 -18.86 6.99 2.02
C GLY A 91 -18.72 5.90 3.08
N ASP A 92 -17.56 5.24 3.16
CA ASP A 92 -17.28 4.18 4.13
C ASP A 92 -16.20 4.63 5.13
N TYR A 93 -15.85 3.79 6.12
CA TYR A 93 -14.86 4.11 7.15
C TYR A 93 -13.42 4.01 6.63
N ASP A 94 -13.15 4.70 5.54
CA ASP A 94 -11.91 4.66 4.77
C ASP A 94 -11.05 5.91 4.97
N ILE A 95 -9.76 5.74 4.72
CA ILE A 95 -8.75 6.78 4.77
C ILE A 95 -7.79 6.58 3.60
N LEU A 96 -7.80 7.50 2.65
CA LEU A 96 -6.79 7.55 1.61
C LEU A 96 -5.44 7.96 2.23
N PHE A 97 -4.46 7.05 2.25
CA PHE A 97 -3.20 7.24 2.98
C PHE A 97 -2.46 8.52 2.57
N SER A 98 -2.44 8.81 1.27
CA SER A 98 -1.79 10.01 0.70
C SER A 98 -2.33 11.33 1.27
N THR A 99 -3.55 11.34 1.79
CA THR A 99 -4.17 12.54 2.38
C THR A 99 -3.78 12.79 3.84
N ILE A 100 -3.29 11.76 4.55
CA ILE A 100 -2.98 11.85 5.97
C ILE A 100 -1.48 11.93 6.28
N VAL A 101 -0.59 11.49 5.37
CA VAL A 101 0.86 11.36 5.65
C VAL A 101 1.55 12.64 6.14
N ASN A 102 1.07 13.81 5.71
CA ASN A 102 1.63 15.10 6.11
C ASN A 102 0.86 15.79 7.25
N GLN A 103 -0.26 15.19 7.70
CA GLN A 103 -1.00 15.68 8.87
C GLN A 103 -0.25 15.32 10.16
N SER A 104 -0.58 16.01 11.25
CA SER A 104 0.11 15.87 12.54
C SER A 104 -0.65 15.04 13.55
N ILE A 105 0.07 14.15 14.24
CA ILE A 105 -0.30 13.47 15.48
C ILE A 105 0.61 14.05 16.58
N ASN A 106 0.04 14.78 17.54
CA ASN A 106 0.77 15.41 18.65
C ASN A 106 2.08 16.10 18.20
N SER A 107 1.97 17.01 17.23
CA SER A 107 3.09 17.80 16.66
C SER A 107 4.10 17.04 15.78
N ARG A 108 3.94 15.73 15.57
CA ARG A 108 4.73 14.96 14.60
C ARG A 108 3.90 14.62 13.38
N LYS A 109 4.46 14.68 12.17
CA LYS A 109 3.73 14.25 10.97
C LYS A 109 3.52 12.73 11.00
N VAL A 110 2.41 12.25 10.45
CA VAL A 110 2.11 10.81 10.34
C VAL A 110 3.28 10.05 9.72
N LYS A 111 3.84 10.55 8.61
CA LYS A 111 5.00 9.93 7.96
C LYS A 111 6.22 9.80 8.87
N ASP A 112 6.47 10.78 9.74
CA ASP A 112 7.57 10.73 10.68
C ASP A 112 7.27 9.73 11.81
N VAL A 113 6.02 9.66 12.27
CA VAL A 113 5.58 8.65 13.25
C VAL A 113 5.78 7.24 12.69
N LEU A 114 5.39 6.99 11.44
CA LEU A 114 5.53 5.69 10.79
C LEU A 114 6.99 5.33 10.47
N ARG A 115 7.79 6.30 10.04
CA ARG A 115 9.21 6.11 9.71
C ARG A 115 9.98 5.41 10.81
N ASP A 116 9.70 5.76 12.07
CA ASP A 116 10.47 5.31 13.22
C ASP A 116 9.93 4.01 13.86
N MET A 117 9.02 3.27 13.20
CA MET A 117 8.37 2.08 13.77
C MET A 117 9.19 0.78 13.66
N ASP A 118 10.21 0.75 12.82
CA ASP A 118 11.08 -0.41 12.63
C ASP A 118 12.55 0.02 12.48
N ASN A 119 13.46 -0.95 12.54
CA ASN A 119 14.89 -0.71 12.32
C ASN A 119 15.17 -0.23 10.89
N GLU A 120 14.39 -0.72 9.92
CA GLU A 120 14.36 -0.17 8.57
C GLU A 120 13.35 0.97 8.53
N PRO A 121 13.78 2.22 8.22
CA PRO A 121 12.87 3.34 8.17
C PRO A 121 11.75 3.15 7.15
N PHE A 122 10.50 3.34 7.58
CA PHE A 122 9.37 3.29 6.66
C PHE A 122 9.35 4.54 5.76
N ASN A 123 9.33 4.33 4.43
CA ASN A 123 9.28 5.41 3.45
C ASN A 123 7.85 5.60 2.93
N SER A 124 7.14 6.57 3.48
CA SER A 124 5.77 6.88 3.06
C SER A 124 5.69 7.42 1.63
N ASP A 125 6.68 8.20 1.21
CA ASP A 125 6.70 8.82 -0.12
C ASP A 125 6.88 7.77 -1.22
N GLU A 126 7.71 6.75 -0.97
CA GLU A 126 7.85 5.58 -1.84
C GLU A 126 6.52 4.82 -1.98
N VAL A 127 5.87 4.49 -0.87
CA VAL A 127 4.57 3.79 -0.87
C VAL A 127 3.53 4.56 -1.66
N ILE A 128 3.40 5.88 -1.45
CA ILE A 128 2.44 6.71 -2.17
C ILE A 128 2.78 6.80 -3.66
N SER A 129 4.08 6.86 -4.01
CA SER A 129 4.48 6.92 -5.42
C SER A 129 4.15 5.64 -6.19
N LYS A 130 4.16 4.49 -5.51
CA LYS A 130 3.89 3.17 -6.10
C LYS A 130 2.42 2.80 -6.04
N LEU A 131 1.75 3.10 -4.94
CA LEU A 131 0.33 2.83 -4.69
C LEU A 131 -0.38 4.13 -4.24
N PRO A 132 -0.66 5.06 -5.17
CA PRO A 132 -1.26 6.36 -4.83
C PRO A 132 -2.68 6.26 -4.27
N LEU A 133 -3.36 5.14 -4.53
CA LEU A 133 -4.70 4.82 -4.05
C LEU A 133 -4.70 3.92 -2.81
N ILE A 134 -3.54 3.70 -2.16
CA ILE A 134 -3.47 2.86 -0.96
C ILE A 134 -4.35 3.44 0.16
N ASN A 135 -5.14 2.55 0.75
CA ASN A 135 -6.24 2.84 1.64
C ASN A 135 -6.02 2.21 3.01
N ILE A 136 -6.54 2.85 4.05
CA ILE A 136 -6.67 2.30 5.39
C ILE A 136 -8.15 2.32 5.75
N ALA A 137 -8.76 1.15 5.90
CA ALA A 137 -10.16 0.98 6.26
C ALA A 137 -10.30 0.55 7.73
N VAL A 138 -11.38 0.97 8.39
CA VAL A 138 -11.81 0.47 9.71
C VAL A 138 -13.24 -0.06 9.60
N PRO A 139 -13.44 -1.19 8.90
CA PRO A 139 -14.76 -1.62 8.43
C PRO A 139 -15.70 -2.12 9.51
N VAL A 140 -15.14 -2.68 10.59
CA VAL A 140 -15.90 -3.34 11.66
C VAL A 140 -15.56 -2.66 12.97
N GLY A 141 -16.58 -2.51 13.82
CA GLY A 141 -16.38 -2.15 15.23
C GLY A 141 -15.92 -0.72 15.50
N ILE A 142 -15.79 0.15 14.49
CA ILE A 142 -15.25 1.51 14.67
C ILE A 142 -16.00 2.31 15.75
N GLU A 143 -17.34 2.27 15.76
CA GLU A 143 -18.15 2.99 16.74
C GLU A 143 -17.94 2.48 18.18
N LYS A 144 -17.60 1.20 18.32
CA LYS A 144 -17.32 0.55 19.61
C LYS A 144 -15.84 0.58 19.99
N TRP A 145 -14.96 1.00 19.07
CA TRP A 145 -13.52 0.94 19.27
C TRP A 145 -13.09 1.88 20.40
N GLN A 146 -12.67 1.27 21.51
CA GLN A 146 -12.06 1.96 22.65
C GLN A 146 -10.56 2.14 22.40
N GLU A 147 -10.18 3.31 21.90
CA GLU A 147 -8.83 3.62 21.43
C GLU A 147 -7.82 3.67 22.57
N GLU A 148 -8.23 3.77 23.83
CA GLU A 148 -7.31 3.73 24.97
C GLU A 148 -6.96 2.31 25.39
N SER A 149 -7.91 1.37 25.28
CA SER A 149 -7.78 0.03 25.84
C SER A 149 -7.63 -1.08 24.80
N PHE A 150 -8.01 -0.84 23.54
CA PHE A 150 -7.99 -1.86 22.49
C PHE A 150 -7.08 -1.47 21.31
N THR A 151 -6.16 -2.37 20.99
CA THR A 151 -5.26 -2.25 19.82
C THR A 151 -5.68 -3.28 18.77
N PRO A 152 -6.27 -2.87 17.64
CA PRO A 152 -6.70 -3.80 16.62
C PRO A 152 -5.50 -4.38 15.87
N VAL A 153 -5.72 -5.53 15.26
CA VAL A 153 -4.81 -6.10 14.25
C VAL A 153 -4.98 -5.35 12.92
N VAL A 154 -3.93 -5.38 12.09
CA VAL A 154 -3.96 -4.75 10.77
C VAL A 154 -3.83 -5.82 9.69
N VAL A 155 -4.85 -5.96 8.84
CA VAL A 155 -4.88 -6.88 7.71
C VAL A 155 -4.16 -6.24 6.52
N ALA A 156 -3.27 -7.00 5.88
CA ALA A 156 -2.80 -6.69 4.53
C ALA A 156 -3.72 -7.41 3.55
N PHE A 157 -4.52 -6.69 2.78
CA PHE A 157 -5.46 -7.33 1.87
C PHE A 157 -4.79 -7.65 0.53
N PRO A 158 -4.89 -8.90 0.01
CA PRO A 158 -4.24 -9.27 -1.24
C PRO A 158 -4.98 -8.69 -2.46
N ASP A 159 -4.27 -8.60 -3.58
CA ASP A 159 -4.88 -8.30 -4.87
C ASP A 159 -5.52 -9.58 -5.44
N ILE A 160 -6.85 -9.64 -5.43
CA ILE A 160 -7.64 -10.82 -5.81
C ILE A 160 -8.93 -10.40 -6.50
N GLN A 161 -9.30 -11.12 -7.56
CA GLN A 161 -10.55 -10.88 -8.30
C GLN A 161 -11.80 -11.48 -7.64
N ASP A 162 -11.64 -12.37 -6.68
CA ASP A 162 -12.74 -13.06 -6.01
C ASP A 162 -12.39 -13.35 -4.55
N GLU A 163 -12.69 -12.38 -3.69
CA GLU A 163 -12.46 -12.48 -2.24
C GLU A 163 -13.17 -13.67 -1.60
N SER A 164 -14.28 -14.15 -2.17
CA SER A 164 -15.05 -15.25 -1.58
C SER A 164 -14.26 -16.57 -1.55
N LYS A 165 -13.24 -16.67 -2.39
CA LYS A 165 -12.33 -17.83 -2.48
C LYS A 165 -11.16 -17.74 -1.52
N LEU A 166 -11.00 -16.62 -0.82
CA LEU A 166 -9.91 -16.44 0.13
C LEU A 166 -10.34 -17.03 1.48
N ASP A 167 -9.70 -18.12 1.92
CA ASP A 167 -10.01 -18.73 3.22
C ASP A 167 -9.33 -18.01 4.39
N ARG A 168 -8.18 -17.40 4.14
CA ARG A 168 -7.39 -16.69 5.17
C ARG A 168 -6.72 -15.45 4.62
N VAL A 169 -6.63 -14.42 5.46
CA VAL A 169 -5.92 -13.17 5.17
C VAL A 169 -4.72 -13.02 6.09
N LYS A 170 -3.65 -12.44 5.55
CA LYS A 170 -2.47 -12.06 6.31
C LYS A 170 -2.77 -10.81 7.14
N ALA A 171 -2.38 -10.83 8.41
CA ALA A 171 -2.50 -9.68 9.29
C ALA A 171 -1.27 -9.54 10.19
N TYR A 172 -1.13 -8.38 10.81
CA TYR A 172 -0.05 -8.07 11.74
C TYR A 172 -0.61 -7.59 13.07
N ASN A 173 -0.06 -8.12 14.16
CA ASN A 173 -0.35 -7.63 15.50
C ASN A 173 0.50 -6.39 15.84
N SER A 174 0.31 -5.85 17.04
CA SER A 174 1.01 -4.64 17.49
C SER A 174 2.54 -4.79 17.67
N GLU A 175 3.05 -6.02 17.66
CA GLU A 175 4.49 -6.33 17.64
C GLU A 175 5.06 -6.40 16.22
N GLY A 176 4.19 -6.31 15.21
CA GLY A 176 4.52 -6.52 13.80
C GLY A 176 4.75 -8.00 13.46
N LYS A 177 4.26 -8.92 14.31
CA LYS A 177 4.27 -10.36 14.03
C LYS A 177 3.13 -10.70 13.08
N GLU A 178 3.45 -11.46 12.04
CA GLU A 178 2.48 -12.01 11.11
C GLU A 178 1.56 -13.03 11.80
N ILE A 179 0.27 -12.90 11.54
CA ILE A 179 -0.77 -13.84 11.92
C ILE A 179 -1.70 -14.06 10.71
N TRP A 180 -2.44 -15.16 10.73
CA TRP A 180 -3.40 -15.50 9.69
C TRP A 180 -4.81 -15.52 10.28
N LEU A 181 -5.70 -14.70 9.74
CA LEU A 181 -7.11 -14.64 10.15
C LEU A 181 -7.96 -15.43 9.16
N ASN A 182 -8.96 -16.15 9.65
CA ASN A 182 -9.97 -16.80 8.82
C ASN A 182 -10.94 -15.73 8.31
N THR A 183 -11.21 -15.73 7.01
CA THR A 183 -12.14 -14.78 6.37
C THR A 183 -13.61 -15.11 6.63
N LYS A 184 -13.91 -16.37 7.00
CA LYS A 184 -15.27 -16.85 7.27
C LYS A 184 -15.72 -16.53 8.69
N ASP A 185 -14.79 -16.19 9.57
CA ASP A 185 -15.05 -15.84 10.96
C ASP A 185 -15.10 -14.32 11.09
N LEU A 186 -16.30 -13.77 11.26
CA LEU A 186 -16.48 -12.33 11.43
C LEU A 186 -15.86 -11.89 12.78
N PRO A 187 -15.00 -10.85 12.79
CA PRO A 187 -14.47 -10.34 14.04
C PRO A 187 -15.54 -9.55 14.79
N ASP A 188 -15.66 -9.80 16.09
CA ASP A 188 -16.49 -8.99 16.99
C ASP A 188 -15.79 -7.69 17.43
N GLU A 189 -14.47 -7.65 17.27
CA GLU A 189 -13.61 -6.53 17.63
C GLU A 189 -13.21 -5.70 16.39
N PRO A 190 -12.83 -4.42 16.58
CA PRO A 190 -12.33 -3.60 15.49
C PRO A 190 -11.14 -4.23 14.79
N ILE A 191 -11.13 -4.14 13.46
CA ILE A 191 -9.97 -4.48 12.64
C ILE A 191 -9.64 -3.30 11.73
N VAL A 192 -8.37 -3.16 11.39
CA VAL A 192 -7.90 -2.21 10.39
C VAL A 192 -7.46 -2.99 9.16
N VAL A 193 -7.81 -2.53 7.98
CA VAL A 193 -7.46 -3.19 6.71
C VAL A 193 -6.67 -2.23 5.83
N VAL A 194 -5.56 -2.69 5.27
CA VAL A 194 -4.81 -1.96 4.25
C VAL A 194 -5.03 -2.62 2.90
N SER A 195 -5.52 -1.86 1.93
CA SER A 195 -5.87 -2.29 0.58
C SER A 195 -5.70 -1.14 -0.41
N LEU A 196 -6.18 -1.28 -1.64
CA LEU A 196 -6.40 -0.14 -2.53
C LEU A 196 -7.82 0.41 -2.33
N ASN A 197 -8.01 1.70 -2.59
CA ASN A 197 -9.31 2.35 -2.57
C ASN A 197 -10.02 2.16 -3.93
N GLU A 198 -11.27 1.72 -3.91
CA GLU A 198 -12.08 1.42 -5.09
C GLU A 198 -12.86 2.62 -5.63
N ARG A 199 -13.14 3.61 -4.78
CA ARG A 199 -13.90 4.83 -5.12
C ARG A 199 -13.03 5.99 -5.55
N MET A 200 -11.71 5.87 -5.44
CA MET A 200 -10.75 6.83 -5.92
C MET A 200 -10.06 6.31 -7.18
N ILE A 201 -9.76 7.20 -8.11
CA ILE A 201 -9.00 6.92 -9.33
C ILE A 201 -7.96 8.00 -9.57
N LEU A 202 -6.99 7.70 -10.43
CA LEU A 202 -6.13 8.71 -11.01
C LEU A 202 -6.83 9.31 -12.23
N ASP A 203 -6.94 10.64 -12.30
CA ASP A 203 -7.34 11.31 -13.53
C ASP A 203 -6.22 11.26 -14.58
N GLN A 204 -6.51 11.81 -15.77
CA GLN A 204 -5.57 11.90 -16.88
C GLN A 204 -4.25 12.65 -16.56
N ASN A 205 -4.22 13.41 -15.47
CA ASN A 205 -3.03 14.12 -14.99
C ASN A 205 -2.34 13.41 -13.82
N GLY A 206 -2.77 12.19 -13.48
CA GLY A 206 -2.26 11.44 -12.33
C GLY A 206 -2.74 11.97 -10.97
N LYS A 207 -3.76 12.82 -10.93
CA LYS A 207 -4.32 13.34 -9.68
C LYS A 207 -5.38 12.38 -9.15
N VAL A 208 -5.34 12.13 -7.84
CA VAL A 208 -6.36 11.32 -7.17
C VAL A 208 -7.69 12.08 -7.11
N VAL A 209 -8.73 11.49 -7.69
CA VAL A 209 -10.10 12.04 -7.76
C VAL A 209 -11.12 10.95 -7.46
N LYS A 210 -12.35 11.34 -7.08
CA LYS A 210 -13.43 10.37 -6.85
C LYS A 210 -14.00 9.85 -8.18
N ARG A 211 -14.30 8.55 -8.23
CA ARG A 211 -15.08 7.85 -9.25
C ARG A 211 -16.50 8.41 -9.30
N LYS A 212 -16.86 9.13 -10.37
CA LYS A 212 -18.19 9.76 -10.49
C LYS A 212 -19.33 8.74 -10.57
N ASP A 213 -19.07 7.59 -11.20
CA ASP A 213 -20.00 6.48 -11.39
C ASP A 213 -20.35 5.77 -10.07
N LEU A 214 -19.39 5.63 -9.15
CA LEU A 214 -19.61 4.99 -7.85
C LEU A 214 -20.24 5.93 -6.81
N LEU A 215 -20.14 7.25 -6.99
CA LEU A 215 -20.79 8.24 -6.12
C LEU A 215 -22.28 8.44 -6.43
N ALA A 216 -22.69 8.22 -7.69
CA ALA A 216 -24.06 8.44 -8.15
C ALA A 216 -25.06 7.38 -7.64
N ILE A 217 -24.57 6.32 -6.97
CA ILE A 217 -25.40 5.22 -6.45
C ILE A 217 -26.03 5.56 -5.07
N ASN A 218 -25.88 6.81 -4.61
CA ASN A 218 -26.74 7.36 -3.55
C ASN A 218 -28.15 7.63 -4.09
N ARG A 219 -28.91 6.53 -4.19
CA ARG A 219 -30.35 6.30 -4.41
C ARG A 219 -31.27 7.53 -4.27
N PRO A 220 -32.02 7.93 -5.31
CA PRO A 220 -33.40 8.38 -5.10
C PRO A 220 -34.25 7.14 -4.78
N ALA A 221 -35.01 7.22 -3.68
CA ALA A 221 -36.16 6.35 -3.52
C ALA A 221 -37.13 6.61 -4.69
N ASP A 222 -37.67 5.52 -5.25
CA ASP A 222 -38.87 5.50 -6.10
C ASP A 222 -38.69 5.92 -7.58
N GLY A 223 -38.68 4.94 -8.51
CA GLY A 223 -38.94 5.19 -9.93
C GLY A 223 -38.31 4.19 -10.92
N PRO A 224 -38.98 3.82 -12.03
CA PRO A 224 -38.75 2.56 -12.73
C PRO A 224 -37.52 2.59 -13.66
N THR A 225 -36.96 1.39 -13.82
CA THR A 225 -35.87 1.03 -14.74
C THR A 225 -36.23 1.33 -16.20
N THR A 226 -35.46 2.21 -16.85
CA THR A 226 -35.30 2.34 -18.33
C THR A 226 -34.06 3.19 -18.57
N ASN A 227 -33.12 3.01 -19.51
CA ASN A 227 -32.88 2.06 -20.58
C ASN A 227 -31.36 2.10 -20.85
N LEU A 228 -30.72 0.94 -21.03
CA LEU A 228 -29.42 0.86 -21.70
C LEU A 228 -29.66 1.17 -23.19
N LEU A 229 -28.98 2.18 -23.73
CA LEU A 229 -28.85 2.36 -25.18
C LEU A 229 -27.51 1.78 -25.64
N PRO A 230 -27.49 0.98 -26.73
CA PRO A 230 -26.29 0.32 -27.21
C PRO A 230 -25.55 1.17 -28.26
N GLY A 231 -24.22 1.12 -28.19
CA GLY A 231 -23.31 1.32 -29.32
C GLY A 231 -22.84 2.75 -29.57
N GLU A 232 -21.51 2.92 -29.61
CA GLU A 232 -20.78 3.49 -30.75
C GLU A 232 -19.26 3.38 -30.50
N ASP A 233 -18.61 2.54 -31.30
CA ASP A 233 -17.18 2.62 -31.65
C ASP A 233 -17.17 3.12 -33.11
N PRO A 234 -16.36 4.13 -33.49
CA PRO A 234 -15.07 3.77 -34.10
C PRO A 234 -13.95 4.80 -33.87
N GLY A 235 -12.69 4.35 -33.77
CA GLY A 235 -11.57 5.25 -34.07
C GLY A 235 -10.17 4.74 -33.75
N SER A 236 -9.49 4.18 -34.75
CA SER A 236 -8.06 3.89 -34.73
C SER A 236 -7.21 5.13 -34.46
N GLY A 237 -6.33 5.06 -33.45
CA GLY A 237 -5.28 6.05 -33.20
C GLY A 237 -4.09 5.39 -32.55
N SER A 238 -3.04 5.14 -33.32
CA SER A 238 -1.75 4.66 -32.83
C SER A 238 -1.08 5.74 -31.98
N GLY A 239 -1.03 5.52 -30.67
CA GLY A 239 -0.24 6.32 -29.74
C GLY A 239 0.18 5.43 -28.59
N ASN A 240 1.48 5.17 -28.47
CA ASN A 240 2.06 4.50 -27.30
C ASN A 240 1.87 5.41 -26.08
N SER A 241 0.74 5.26 -25.42
CA SER A 241 0.48 5.70 -24.07
C SER A 241 0.35 4.45 -23.23
N CYS A 242 1.10 4.36 -22.13
CA CYS A 242 0.92 3.31 -21.14
C CYS A 242 -0.47 3.46 -20.52
N THR A 243 -1.50 2.94 -21.20
CA THR A 243 -2.83 2.82 -20.64
C THR A 243 -2.78 1.68 -19.64
N TYR A 244 -2.82 2.05 -18.36
CA TYR A 244 -3.34 1.14 -17.34
C TYR A 244 -4.76 0.83 -17.79
N THR A 245 -4.94 -0.38 -18.34
CA THR A 245 -6.23 -0.90 -18.75
C THR A 245 -7.17 -0.83 -17.54
N ASP A 246 -8.42 -0.46 -17.81
CA ASP A 246 -9.56 -0.45 -16.89
C ASP A 246 -9.68 -1.81 -16.18
N GLY A 247 -8.87 -1.99 -15.15
CA GLY A 247 -9.01 -3.04 -14.16
C GLY A 247 -10.13 -2.61 -13.24
N GLN A 248 -11.29 -3.27 -13.38
CA GLN A 248 -12.39 -3.14 -12.45
C GLN A 248 -11.91 -3.61 -11.06
N TYR A 249 -11.34 -2.69 -10.27
CA TYR A 249 -11.12 -2.88 -8.85
C TYR A 249 -12.49 -2.77 -8.16
N LEU A 250 -13.26 -3.85 -8.23
CA LEU A 250 -14.16 -4.21 -7.13
C LEU A 250 -13.25 -4.68 -5.97
N TYR A 251 -13.70 -4.62 -4.70
CA TYR A 251 -13.03 -5.09 -3.45
C TYR A 251 -12.49 -3.97 -2.54
N ALA A 252 -12.97 -3.76 -1.31
CA ALA A 252 -13.33 -4.70 -0.23
C ALA A 252 -14.80 -4.65 0.23
N LYS A 253 -15.72 -5.23 -0.56
CA LYS A 253 -17.17 -5.18 -0.30
C LYS A 253 -17.61 -5.93 0.96
N TRP A 254 -16.84 -6.94 1.38
CA TRP A 254 -17.13 -7.76 2.57
C TRP A 254 -16.94 -7.01 3.89
N PHE A 255 -15.99 -6.10 3.89
CA PHE A 255 -15.72 -5.23 5.02
C PHE A 255 -16.55 -3.95 4.95
N ALA A 256 -16.81 -3.43 3.75
CA ALA A 256 -17.32 -2.07 3.62
C ALA A 256 -18.84 -1.92 3.41
N SER A 257 -19.59 -2.78 2.69
CA SER A 257 -20.90 -2.27 2.20
C SER A 257 -22.14 -3.18 2.09
N ASP A 258 -22.09 -4.52 2.04
CA ASP A 258 -23.35 -5.27 1.77
C ASP A 258 -23.98 -6.00 2.98
N LYS A 259 -23.40 -5.89 4.18
CA LYS A 259 -24.01 -6.44 5.42
C LYS A 259 -24.42 -5.40 6.46
N ILE A 260 -23.94 -4.17 6.43
CA ILE A 260 -24.35 -3.13 7.40
C ILE A 260 -25.86 -2.82 7.28
N ASP A 261 -26.40 -2.76 6.06
CA ASP A 261 -27.85 -2.59 5.82
C ASP A 261 -28.69 -3.79 6.33
N ARG A 262 -28.10 -4.99 6.40
CA ARG A 262 -28.76 -6.18 6.95
C ARG A 262 -28.77 -6.18 8.49
N TRP A 263 -28.00 -5.30 9.14
CA TRP A 263 -27.90 -5.17 10.59
C TRP A 263 -28.85 -4.11 11.17
N GLU A 264 -29.10 -2.99 10.47
CA GLU A 264 -30.09 -2.00 10.92
C GLU A 264 -31.52 -2.57 10.96
N SER A 265 -31.84 -3.54 10.10
CA SER A 265 -33.14 -4.23 10.15
C SER A 265 -33.25 -5.22 11.30
N ARG A 266 -32.16 -5.90 11.70
CA ARG A 266 -32.16 -6.88 12.80
C ARG A 266 -32.15 -6.27 14.20
N LEU A 267 -31.62 -5.06 14.37
CA LEU A 267 -31.67 -4.35 15.65
C LEU A 267 -33.09 -3.89 16.02
N LYS A 268 -33.97 -3.68 15.03
CA LYS A 268 -35.40 -3.36 15.26
C LYS A 268 -36.22 -4.56 15.75
N ASP A 269 -35.74 -5.77 15.53
CA ASP A 269 -36.43 -7.00 15.96
C ASP A 269 -36.01 -7.45 17.37
N TYR A 270 -34.95 -6.87 17.94
CA TYR A 270 -34.50 -7.16 19.31
C TYR A 270 -34.98 -6.14 20.36
N GLN A 271 -35.67 -5.08 19.93
CA GLN A 271 -36.26 -4.05 20.81
C GLN A 271 -37.80 -4.09 20.82
N ARG A 272 -38.40 -5.24 20.51
CA ARG A 272 -39.83 -5.52 20.74
C ARG A 272 -40.01 -6.69 21.69
#